data_AF-A0A6N6SST2-F1
#
_entry.id   AF-A0A6N6SST2-F1
#
_cell.length_a   1.000
_cell.length_b   1.000
_cell.length_c   1.000
_cell.angle_alpha   90.00
_cell.angle_beta   90.00
_cell.angle_gamma   90.00
#
_symmetry.space_group_name_H-M   'P 1'
#
loop_
_entity.id
_entity.type
_entity.pdbx_description
1 polymer ?
#
loop_
_entity_poly.entity_id
_entity_poly.type
_entity_poly.pdbx_seq_one_letter_code
_entity_poly.pdbx_strand_id
1 'polypeptide(L)'
;MRIRWGRLARARSHMQAGELKLFAMRTFSAAFAALAMAAVTTAAMAGQGVKYASPQAAFEQGIGAYKAGYYEIAIPALEEAAAKGPESSRFFAEFYLARIYSDNTGARTDHAKAYMLFQKLADENADADPDDGQRAPFVAKALTALAGYLRSGVAEIGVRRDPDRAVDYLHHAATFFGDKDAQFELAKFYLGEGSSGPDDIKRGMHYLSVLTEEGHPGAQAFLADLLWRGRFVKKDERRALALITVAVSNAPAHERIWIEDMYQNIFCGSSQGTRKQADGIVAVWRKIFPRPAAPQERMGLGGHELQPQRACGDGELVDIQRVQAVAGSRPAPAAPPAALPAASPPRPEVMQGNAAGFGLRDAGATK
;
A
#
# COMPACT_ATOMS: atom_id res chain seq x y z
N MET A 1 67.97 15.37 -32.79
CA MET A 1 68.75 14.87 -33.94
C MET A 1 69.04 13.39 -33.71
N ARG A 2 68.60 12.58 -34.68
CA ARG A 2 68.73 11.14 -34.96
C ARG A 2 69.93 10.37 -34.33
N ILE A 3 69.73 9.06 -34.01
CA ILE A 3 70.55 7.87 -34.39
C ILE A 3 70.67 6.78 -33.29
N ARG A 4 69.84 5.72 -33.41
CA ARG A 4 70.16 4.30 -33.72
C ARG A 4 71.44 3.65 -33.18
N TRP A 5 71.31 2.58 -32.39
CA TRP A 5 72.20 1.39 -32.28
C TRP A 5 71.32 0.21 -31.79
N GLY A 6 71.48 -1.09 -32.09
CA GLY A 6 72.57 -1.84 -32.69
C GLY A 6 72.74 -3.19 -31.98
N ARG A 7 72.14 -4.25 -32.55
CA ARG A 7 72.45 -5.71 -32.55
C ARG A 7 73.33 -6.41 -31.46
N LEU A 8 72.86 -7.63 -31.14
CA LEU A 8 73.52 -8.96 -30.99
C LEU A 8 74.44 -9.25 -29.78
N ALA A 9 74.19 -10.38 -29.09
CA ALA A 9 75.05 -11.59 -29.11
C ALA A 9 74.52 -12.73 -28.18
N ARG A 10 75.02 -13.95 -28.43
CA ARG A 10 74.59 -15.29 -27.98
C ARG A 10 75.56 -15.88 -26.94
N ALA A 11 75.09 -16.77 -26.04
CA ALA A 11 75.81 -17.94 -25.47
C ALA A 11 74.76 -18.85 -24.77
N ARG A 12 74.45 -20.11 -25.16
CA ARG A 12 75.14 -21.42 -24.92
C ARG A 12 75.69 -21.55 -23.49
N SER A 13 75.51 -22.60 -22.70
CA SER A 13 74.89 -23.94 -22.77
C SER A 13 75.19 -24.62 -21.42
N HIS A 14 74.38 -25.56 -20.91
CA HIS A 14 74.85 -26.84 -20.35
C HIS A 14 73.66 -27.76 -20.03
N MET A 15 73.70 -28.93 -20.65
CA MET A 15 72.86 -30.10 -20.41
C MET A 15 73.17 -30.72 -19.04
N GLN A 16 72.18 -31.35 -18.41
CA GLN A 16 72.35 -32.73 -17.98
C GLN A 16 71.02 -33.49 -18.00
N ALA A 17 71.07 -34.62 -18.68
CA ALA A 17 70.00 -35.56 -18.92
C ALA A 17 69.87 -36.56 -17.77
N GLY A 18 68.65 -37.04 -17.55
CA GLY A 18 68.34 -38.18 -16.70
C GLY A 18 66.96 -38.69 -17.06
N GLU A 19 66.87 -39.48 -18.14
CA GLU A 19 65.71 -40.34 -18.36
C GLU A 19 65.83 -41.59 -17.48
N LEU A 20 64.72 -42.10 -16.95
CA LEU A 20 64.23 -43.44 -17.31
C LEU A 20 62.85 -43.76 -16.67
N LYS A 21 61.92 -44.09 -17.57
CA LYS A 21 60.87 -45.13 -17.50
C LYS A 21 59.48 -44.83 -16.89
N LEU A 22 58.54 -44.73 -17.84
CA LEU A 22 57.10 -45.07 -17.81
C LEU A 22 56.76 -46.27 -16.90
N PHE A 23 55.60 -46.24 -16.23
CA PHE A 23 54.38 -46.98 -16.63
C PHE A 23 53.19 -46.76 -15.66
N ALA A 24 51.98 -46.85 -16.22
CA ALA A 24 50.65 -47.02 -15.59
C ALA A 24 50.01 -45.78 -14.92
N MET A 25 49.17 -44.99 -15.61
CA MET A 25 47.79 -45.25 -16.03
C MET A 25 46.77 -45.21 -14.86
N ARG A 26 45.88 -44.20 -14.92
CA ARG A 26 44.44 -44.19 -14.58
C ARG A 26 44.01 -43.02 -13.67
N THR A 27 43.52 -41.98 -14.35
CA THR A 27 42.25 -41.26 -14.07
C THR A 27 41.99 -40.74 -12.66
N PHE A 28 42.41 -39.50 -12.39
CA PHE A 28 41.67 -38.59 -11.52
C PHE A 28 40.81 -37.69 -12.41
N SER A 29 39.54 -38.04 -12.60
CA SER A 29 38.57 -37.13 -13.22
C SER A 29 38.20 -36.06 -12.20
N ALA A 30 38.48 -34.82 -12.57
CA ALA A 30 38.09 -33.61 -11.86
C ALA A 30 36.56 -33.53 -11.73
N ALA A 31 36.07 -33.74 -10.50
CA ALA A 31 34.82 -33.13 -10.06
C ALA A 31 35.17 -31.73 -9.53
N PHE A 32 34.26 -30.77 -9.74
CA PHE A 32 34.36 -29.32 -9.45
C PHE A 32 34.98 -28.44 -10.53
N ALA A 33 34.20 -28.14 -11.57
CA ALA A 33 34.00 -26.78 -12.10
C ALA A 33 33.19 -26.81 -13.41
N ALA A 34 31.87 -27.04 -13.34
CA ALA A 34 30.97 -26.73 -14.44
C ALA A 34 29.51 -26.70 -13.97
N LEU A 35 29.10 -25.65 -13.24
CA LEU A 35 27.69 -25.25 -13.21
C LEU A 35 27.57 -23.76 -12.87
N ALA A 36 28.11 -22.92 -13.75
CA ALA A 36 27.83 -21.49 -13.78
C ALA A 36 27.77 -21.09 -15.25
N MET A 37 26.57 -21.14 -15.82
CA MET A 37 26.08 -20.39 -16.98
C MET A 37 24.75 -21.02 -17.42
N ALA A 38 23.70 -20.79 -16.65
CA ALA A 38 22.35 -20.75 -17.21
C ALA A 38 22.07 -19.28 -17.48
N ALA A 39 22.02 -18.95 -18.76
CA ALA A 39 21.95 -17.60 -19.30
C ALA A 39 20.72 -16.84 -18.79
N VAL A 40 20.95 -15.62 -18.33
CA VAL A 40 19.95 -14.55 -18.40
C VAL A 40 19.68 -14.31 -19.88
N THR A 41 18.54 -14.75 -20.38
CA THR A 41 18.03 -14.37 -21.70
C THR A 41 16.94 -13.34 -21.52
N THR A 42 17.28 -12.07 -21.77
CA THR A 42 16.28 -11.04 -22.02
C THR A 42 15.95 -10.98 -23.51
N ALA A 43 14.65 -11.12 -23.77
CA ALA A 43 13.87 -10.52 -24.86
C ALA A 43 14.24 -10.83 -26.34
N ALA A 44 13.43 -11.71 -26.94
CA ALA A 44 12.81 -11.47 -28.25
C ALA A 44 11.66 -12.46 -28.47
N MET A 45 10.48 -12.19 -27.89
CA MET A 45 9.22 -12.86 -28.28
C MET A 45 8.10 -11.83 -28.30
N ALA A 46 8.10 -10.97 -29.31
CA ALA A 46 6.87 -10.33 -29.74
C ALA A 46 6.01 -11.41 -30.41
N GLY A 47 4.89 -11.79 -29.78
CA GLY A 47 3.83 -12.58 -30.43
C GLY A 47 3.46 -13.94 -29.82
N GLN A 48 4.10 -14.39 -28.74
CA GLN A 48 3.57 -15.52 -27.96
C GLN A 48 2.99 -14.99 -26.65
N GLY A 49 1.66 -15.11 -26.48
CA GLY A 49 1.00 -14.78 -25.22
C GLY A 49 1.69 -15.49 -24.05
N VAL A 50 1.81 -14.79 -22.92
CA VAL A 50 2.42 -15.34 -21.70
C VAL A 50 1.67 -16.63 -21.33
N LYS A 51 2.39 -17.75 -21.26
CA LYS A 51 1.80 -19.04 -20.88
C LYS A 51 1.98 -19.27 -19.40
N TYR A 52 0.88 -19.50 -18.70
CA TYR A 52 0.87 -19.86 -17.29
C TYR A 52 0.66 -21.37 -17.13
N ALA A 53 1.24 -21.95 -16.08
CA ALA A 53 1.12 -23.38 -15.80
C ALA A 53 -0.33 -23.80 -15.48
N SER A 54 -1.09 -22.91 -14.82
CA SER A 54 -2.51 -23.05 -14.54
C SER A 54 -3.11 -21.67 -14.24
N PRO A 55 -4.45 -21.51 -14.25
CA PRO A 55 -5.09 -20.27 -13.83
C PRO A 55 -4.75 -19.87 -12.38
N GLN A 56 -4.62 -20.85 -11.49
CA GLN A 56 -4.20 -20.63 -10.10
C GLN A 56 -2.75 -20.14 -10.01
N ALA A 57 -1.84 -20.71 -10.81
CA ALA A 57 -0.46 -20.24 -10.87
C ALA A 57 -0.36 -18.82 -11.43
N ALA A 58 -1.21 -18.49 -12.42
CA ALA A 58 -1.33 -17.12 -12.93
C ALA A 58 -1.80 -16.16 -11.83
N PHE A 59 -2.80 -16.56 -11.05
CA PHE A 59 -3.28 -15.76 -9.93
C PHE A 59 -2.18 -15.50 -8.88
N GLU A 60 -1.49 -16.55 -8.43
CA GLU A 60 -0.40 -16.43 -7.43
C GLU A 60 0.73 -15.53 -7.92
N GLN A 61 1.14 -15.69 -9.18
CA GLN A 61 2.11 -14.81 -9.82
C GLN A 61 1.61 -13.36 -9.90
N GLY A 62 0.34 -13.17 -10.27
CA GLY A 62 -0.30 -11.86 -10.38
C GLY A 62 -0.32 -11.11 -9.06
N ILE A 63 -0.72 -11.78 -7.97
CA ILE A 63 -0.72 -11.19 -6.63
C ILE A 63 0.70 -10.89 -6.13
N GLY A 64 1.66 -11.79 -6.38
CA GLY A 64 3.06 -11.56 -6.04
C GLY A 64 3.64 -10.33 -6.74
N ALA A 65 3.40 -10.22 -8.05
CA ALA A 65 3.82 -9.07 -8.85
C ALA A 65 3.11 -7.77 -8.43
N TYR A 66 1.80 -7.83 -8.14
CA TYR A 66 1.03 -6.69 -7.63
C TYR A 66 1.63 -6.15 -6.34
N LYS A 67 1.91 -7.03 -5.36
CA LYS A 67 2.51 -6.66 -4.07
C LYS A 67 3.90 -6.05 -4.23
N ALA A 68 4.64 -6.46 -5.27
CA ALA A 68 5.96 -5.94 -5.59
C ALA A 68 5.95 -4.70 -6.49
N GLY A 69 4.77 -4.22 -6.93
CA GLY A 69 4.63 -3.05 -7.81
C GLY A 69 4.95 -3.30 -9.29
N TYR A 70 5.17 -4.55 -9.70
CA TYR A 70 5.47 -4.92 -11.09
C TYR A 70 4.18 -5.14 -11.89
N TYR A 71 3.44 -4.05 -12.14
CA TYR A 71 2.12 -4.14 -12.77
C TYR A 71 2.14 -4.66 -14.21
N GLU A 72 3.26 -4.51 -14.92
CA GLU A 72 3.50 -5.11 -16.23
C GLU A 72 3.50 -6.64 -16.21
N ILE A 73 3.85 -7.25 -15.06
CA ILE A 73 3.76 -8.70 -14.84
C ILE A 73 2.41 -9.05 -14.21
N ALA A 74 1.91 -8.21 -13.29
CA ALA A 74 0.68 -8.48 -12.55
C ALA A 74 -0.56 -8.52 -13.46
N ILE A 75 -0.74 -7.53 -14.33
CA ILE A 75 -1.94 -7.39 -15.17
C ILE A 75 -2.19 -8.64 -16.02
N PRO A 76 -1.27 -9.10 -16.90
CA PRO A 76 -1.56 -10.26 -17.76
C PRO A 76 -1.78 -11.55 -16.98
N ALA A 77 -1.23 -11.66 -15.77
CA ALA A 77 -1.39 -12.84 -14.91
C ALA A 77 -2.75 -12.84 -14.20
N LEU A 78 -3.19 -11.67 -13.72
CA LEU A 78 -4.52 -11.48 -13.15
C LEU A 78 -5.61 -11.58 -14.22
N GLU A 79 -5.37 -11.12 -15.45
CA GLU A 79 -6.33 -11.27 -16.56
C GLU A 79 -6.57 -12.75 -16.91
N GLU A 80 -5.51 -13.57 -16.96
CA GLU A 80 -5.64 -15.02 -17.15
C GLU A 80 -6.42 -15.68 -16.00
N ALA A 81 -6.14 -15.29 -14.75
CA ALA A 81 -6.84 -15.78 -13.58
C ALA A 81 -8.32 -15.38 -13.57
N ALA A 82 -8.65 -14.15 -13.94
CA ALA A 82 -10.02 -13.68 -14.05
C ALA A 82 -10.78 -14.44 -15.16
N ALA A 83 -10.12 -14.75 -16.28
CA ALA A 83 -10.76 -15.42 -17.40
C ALA A 83 -10.98 -16.93 -17.19
N LYS A 84 -10.04 -17.62 -16.53
CA LYS A 84 -10.01 -19.10 -16.49
C LYS A 84 -9.95 -19.70 -15.08
N GLY A 85 -9.81 -18.88 -14.06
CA GLY A 85 -9.68 -19.32 -12.68
C GLY A 85 -11.00 -19.78 -12.06
N PRO A 86 -10.95 -20.57 -10.97
CA PRO A 86 -12.12 -20.80 -10.13
C PRO A 86 -12.64 -19.47 -9.55
N GLU A 87 -13.92 -19.46 -9.16
CA GLU A 87 -14.65 -18.27 -8.69
C GLU A 87 -13.89 -17.42 -7.67
N SER A 88 -13.29 -18.05 -6.66
CA SER A 88 -12.51 -17.37 -5.63
C SER A 88 -11.31 -16.60 -6.20
N SER A 89 -10.52 -17.24 -7.06
CA SER A 89 -9.38 -16.58 -7.73
C SER A 89 -9.83 -15.51 -8.73
N ARG A 90 -10.95 -15.72 -9.41
CA ARG A 90 -11.52 -14.76 -10.37
C ARG A 90 -11.96 -13.49 -9.65
N PHE A 91 -12.70 -13.62 -8.55
CA PHE A 91 -13.13 -12.49 -7.72
C PHE A 91 -11.96 -11.60 -7.31
N PHE A 92 -10.92 -12.19 -6.72
CA PHE A 92 -9.76 -11.43 -6.30
C PHE A 92 -8.97 -10.87 -7.49
N ALA A 93 -8.82 -11.63 -8.58
CA ALA A 93 -8.14 -11.15 -9.77
C ALA A 93 -8.79 -9.89 -10.35
N GLU A 94 -10.12 -9.89 -10.45
CA GLU A 94 -10.92 -8.75 -10.90
C GLU A 94 -10.78 -7.56 -9.95
N PHE A 95 -10.82 -7.80 -8.63
CA PHE A 95 -10.62 -6.74 -7.64
C PHE A 95 -9.24 -6.10 -7.74
N TYR A 96 -8.17 -6.89 -7.86
CA TYR A 96 -6.81 -6.35 -7.97
C TYR A 96 -6.55 -5.67 -9.31
N LEU A 97 -7.14 -6.17 -10.41
CA LEU A 97 -7.13 -5.45 -11.69
C LEU A 97 -7.82 -4.09 -11.55
N ALA A 98 -9.01 -4.05 -10.95
CA ALA A 98 -9.74 -2.82 -10.72
C ALA A 98 -8.91 -1.82 -9.90
N ARG A 99 -8.18 -2.30 -8.89
CA ARG A 99 -7.25 -1.48 -8.11
C ARG A 99 -6.11 -0.89 -8.93
N ILE A 100 -5.43 -1.73 -9.73
CA ILE A 100 -4.33 -1.26 -10.60
C ILE A 100 -4.86 -0.16 -11.53
N TYR A 101 -6.01 -0.39 -12.14
CA TYR A 101 -6.62 0.55 -13.07
C TYR A 101 -7.16 1.82 -12.39
N SER A 102 -7.52 1.77 -11.11
CA SER A 102 -8.07 2.92 -10.37
C SER A 102 -7.03 3.91 -9.82
N ASP A 103 -5.75 3.57 -9.82
CA ASP A 103 -4.71 4.42 -9.25
C ASP A 103 -4.51 5.68 -10.10
N ASN A 104 -4.88 6.86 -9.58
CA ASN A 104 -4.73 8.15 -10.26
C ASN A 104 -3.28 8.49 -10.63
N THR A 105 -2.30 7.88 -9.97
CA THR A 105 -0.86 8.15 -10.16
C THR A 105 -0.13 7.04 -10.90
N GLY A 106 -0.83 5.95 -11.22
CA GLY A 106 -0.25 4.76 -11.83
C GLY A 106 0.06 4.96 -13.32
N ALA A 107 1.10 4.29 -13.82
CA ALA A 107 1.36 4.24 -15.26
C ALA A 107 0.30 3.42 -16.04
N ARG A 108 -0.57 2.70 -15.31
CA ARG A 108 -1.58 1.79 -15.85
C ARG A 108 -3.00 2.24 -15.55
N THR A 109 -3.20 3.50 -15.16
CA THR A 109 -4.54 4.05 -14.87
C THR A 109 -5.48 3.86 -16.05
N ASP A 110 -6.68 3.35 -15.77
CA ASP A 110 -7.78 3.18 -16.71
C ASP A 110 -9.10 3.19 -15.92
N HIS A 111 -9.62 4.39 -15.66
CA HIS A 111 -10.82 4.56 -14.83
C HIS A 111 -12.08 3.89 -15.42
N ALA A 112 -12.15 3.78 -16.75
CA ALA A 112 -13.23 3.06 -17.42
C ALA A 112 -13.20 1.57 -17.07
N LYS A 113 -12.04 0.92 -17.21
CA LYS A 113 -11.90 -0.50 -16.83
C LYS A 113 -12.09 -0.71 -15.34
N ALA A 114 -11.54 0.16 -14.50
CA ALA A 114 -11.72 0.09 -13.06
C ALA A 114 -13.20 0.16 -12.68
N TYR A 115 -13.94 1.13 -13.22
CA TYR A 115 -15.38 1.26 -13.00
C TYR A 115 -16.14 0.00 -13.41
N MET A 116 -15.90 -0.52 -14.61
CA MET A 116 -16.58 -1.73 -15.09
C MET A 116 -16.30 -2.95 -14.20
N LEU A 117 -15.05 -3.13 -13.75
CA LEU A 117 -14.69 -4.24 -12.86
C LEU A 117 -15.31 -4.09 -11.47
N PHE A 118 -15.29 -2.89 -10.87
CA PHE A 118 -15.95 -2.68 -9.59
C PHE A 118 -17.47 -2.83 -9.70
N GLN A 119 -18.08 -2.37 -10.79
CA GLN A 119 -19.51 -2.51 -11.05
C GLN A 119 -19.87 -3.99 -11.11
N LYS A 120 -19.10 -4.78 -11.87
CA LYS A 120 -19.30 -6.22 -11.93
C LYS A 120 -19.19 -6.88 -10.55
N LEU A 121 -18.16 -6.54 -9.77
CA LEU A 121 -17.98 -7.09 -8.42
C LEU A 121 -19.16 -6.74 -7.51
N ALA A 122 -19.67 -5.52 -7.59
CA ALA A 122 -20.85 -5.09 -6.84
C ALA A 122 -22.11 -5.85 -7.29
N ASP A 123 -22.37 -5.91 -8.59
CA ASP A 123 -23.58 -6.55 -9.14
C ASP A 123 -23.64 -8.05 -8.80
N GLU A 124 -22.49 -8.73 -8.76
CA GLU A 124 -22.39 -10.16 -8.48
C GLU A 124 -22.31 -10.51 -6.98
N ASN A 125 -21.98 -9.55 -6.10
CA ASN A 125 -21.63 -9.86 -4.70
C ASN A 125 -22.21 -8.89 -3.65
N ALA A 126 -23.04 -7.92 -4.02
CA ALA A 126 -23.57 -6.93 -3.07
C ALA A 126 -24.42 -7.53 -1.95
N ASP A 127 -24.94 -8.75 -2.11
CA ASP A 127 -25.70 -9.52 -1.12
C ASP A 127 -24.86 -10.60 -0.42
N ALA A 128 -23.53 -10.60 -0.63
CA ALA A 128 -22.62 -11.52 0.05
C ALA A 128 -22.79 -11.42 1.58
N ASP A 129 -22.64 -12.55 2.26
CA ASP A 129 -22.69 -12.62 3.71
C ASP A 129 -21.72 -11.58 4.32
N PRO A 130 -22.22 -10.60 5.10
CA PRO A 130 -21.37 -9.56 5.68
C PRO A 130 -20.38 -10.14 6.70
N ASP A 131 -20.63 -11.33 7.23
CA ASP A 131 -19.71 -12.04 8.12
C ASP A 131 -18.64 -12.85 7.35
N ASP A 132 -18.67 -12.88 6.01
CA ASP A 132 -17.62 -13.46 5.16
C ASP A 132 -16.34 -12.61 5.23
N GLY A 133 -15.50 -12.91 6.21
CA GLY A 133 -14.21 -12.23 6.40
C GLY A 133 -13.23 -12.33 5.23
N GLN A 134 -13.50 -13.13 4.19
CA GLN A 134 -12.65 -13.22 3.00
C GLN A 134 -13.12 -12.31 1.88
N ARG A 135 -14.43 -12.21 1.62
CA ARG A 135 -14.97 -11.42 0.49
C ARG A 135 -15.64 -10.14 0.90
N ALA A 136 -16.39 -10.13 2.00
CA ALA A 136 -17.18 -8.96 2.42
C ALA A 136 -16.37 -7.66 2.47
N PRO A 137 -15.13 -7.62 3.00
CA PRO A 137 -14.33 -6.40 2.98
C PRO A 137 -14.04 -5.90 1.55
N PHE A 138 -13.77 -6.80 0.61
CA PHE A 138 -13.42 -6.46 -0.77
C PHE A 138 -14.64 -5.97 -1.56
N VAL A 139 -15.81 -6.57 -1.33
CA VAL A 139 -17.08 -6.09 -1.89
C VAL A 139 -17.36 -4.68 -1.39
N ALA A 140 -17.23 -4.44 -0.09
CA ALA A 140 -17.47 -3.12 0.49
C ALA A 140 -16.49 -2.06 -0.06
N LYS A 141 -15.23 -2.42 -0.30
CA LYS A 141 -14.27 -1.56 -0.99
C LYS A 141 -14.64 -1.29 -2.45
N ALA A 142 -15.17 -2.26 -3.17
CA ALA A 142 -15.67 -2.07 -4.53
C ALA A 142 -16.85 -1.09 -4.58
N LEU A 143 -17.81 -1.24 -3.66
CA LEU A 143 -18.94 -0.30 -3.51
C LEU A 143 -18.48 1.12 -3.19
N THR A 144 -17.51 1.26 -2.27
CA THR A 144 -16.91 2.54 -1.92
C THR A 144 -16.21 3.19 -3.11
N ALA A 145 -15.47 2.40 -3.92
CA ALA A 145 -14.81 2.89 -5.13
C ALA A 145 -15.84 3.35 -6.18
N LEU A 146 -16.94 2.59 -6.38
CA LEU A 146 -18.03 2.98 -7.27
C LEU A 146 -18.67 4.29 -6.87
N ALA A 147 -18.91 4.49 -5.57
CA ALA A 147 -19.41 5.78 -5.09
C ALA A 147 -18.48 6.94 -5.47
N GLY A 148 -17.16 6.74 -5.42
CA GLY A 148 -16.18 7.69 -5.91
C GLY A 148 -16.34 8.06 -7.38
N TYR A 149 -16.47 7.04 -8.22
CA TYR A 149 -16.70 7.23 -9.65
C TYR A 149 -18.04 7.89 -9.94
N LEU A 150 -19.10 7.59 -9.19
CA LEU A 150 -20.39 8.23 -9.38
C LEU A 150 -20.43 9.67 -8.87
N ARG A 151 -19.63 10.01 -7.86
CA ARG A 151 -19.44 11.41 -7.41
C ARG A 151 -18.73 12.29 -8.44
N SER A 152 -17.89 11.71 -9.31
CA SER A 152 -17.13 12.45 -10.32
C SER A 152 -17.67 12.28 -11.74
N GLY A 153 -18.29 11.14 -12.04
CA GLY A 153 -18.55 10.64 -13.39
C GLY A 153 -17.31 9.98 -14.02
N VAL A 154 -17.53 9.17 -15.05
CA VAL A 154 -16.47 8.55 -15.88
C VAL A 154 -16.73 8.93 -17.33
N ALA A 155 -16.09 10.01 -17.78
CA ALA A 155 -16.36 10.64 -19.06
C ALA A 155 -16.04 9.72 -20.25
N GLU A 156 -14.99 8.90 -20.12
CA GLU A 156 -14.50 7.99 -21.16
C GLU A 156 -15.56 6.99 -21.63
N ILE A 157 -16.45 6.58 -20.74
CA ILE A 157 -17.55 5.64 -20.99
C ILE A 157 -18.93 6.29 -20.82
N GLY A 158 -19.00 7.62 -20.71
CA GLY A 158 -20.27 8.36 -20.63
C GLY A 158 -21.05 8.16 -19.33
N VAL A 159 -20.42 7.67 -18.26
CA VAL A 159 -21.06 7.58 -16.94
C VAL A 159 -21.15 8.99 -16.37
N ARG A 160 -22.38 9.48 -16.25
CA ARG A 160 -22.65 10.81 -15.67
C ARG A 160 -22.51 10.78 -14.15
N ARG A 161 -22.19 11.93 -13.57
CA ARG A 161 -22.22 12.14 -12.13
C ARG A 161 -23.61 11.81 -11.57
N ASP A 162 -23.64 10.99 -10.53
CA ASP A 162 -24.85 10.56 -9.82
C ASP A 162 -24.55 10.49 -8.30
N PRO A 163 -24.65 11.63 -7.59
CA PRO A 163 -24.32 11.70 -6.18
C PRO A 163 -25.30 10.91 -5.30
N ASP A 164 -26.56 10.75 -5.72
CA ASP A 164 -27.57 10.02 -4.96
C ASP A 164 -27.24 8.52 -4.95
N ARG A 165 -26.95 7.94 -6.13
CA ARG A 165 -26.49 6.55 -6.20
C ARG A 165 -25.15 6.33 -5.52
N ALA A 166 -24.27 7.33 -5.52
CA ALA A 166 -23.02 7.24 -4.77
C ALA A 166 -23.28 7.10 -3.26
N VAL A 167 -24.22 7.88 -2.73
CA VAL A 167 -24.64 7.82 -1.32
C VAL A 167 -25.29 6.48 -1.01
N ASP A 168 -26.09 5.91 -1.92
CA ASP A 168 -26.67 4.57 -1.74
C ASP A 168 -25.59 3.49 -1.61
N TYR A 169 -24.56 3.51 -2.48
CA TYR A 169 -23.46 2.56 -2.38
C TYR A 169 -22.64 2.73 -1.11
N LEU A 170 -22.38 3.97 -0.69
CA LEU A 170 -21.71 4.25 0.58
C LEU A 170 -22.54 3.77 1.77
N HIS A 171 -23.85 4.01 1.76
CA HIS A 171 -24.75 3.49 2.78
C HIS A 171 -24.70 1.99 2.86
N HIS A 172 -24.76 1.30 1.72
CA HIS A 172 -24.72 -0.15 1.69
C HIS A 172 -23.38 -0.69 2.24
N ALA A 173 -22.25 -0.15 1.78
CA ALA A 173 -20.93 -0.53 2.28
C ALA A 173 -20.76 -0.24 3.78
N ALA A 174 -21.26 0.90 4.26
CA ALA A 174 -21.10 1.34 5.65
C ALA A 174 -21.97 0.57 6.65
N THR A 175 -23.22 0.26 6.30
CA THR A 175 -24.20 -0.31 7.24
C THR A 175 -24.32 -1.82 7.14
N PHE A 176 -24.24 -2.38 5.93
CA PHE A 176 -24.37 -3.82 5.71
C PHE A 176 -23.02 -4.52 5.90
N PHE A 177 -21.97 -4.01 5.26
CA PHE A 177 -20.63 -4.58 5.37
C PHE A 177 -19.76 -3.96 6.48
N GLY A 178 -20.23 -2.91 7.15
CA GLY A 178 -19.49 -2.25 8.22
C GLY A 178 -18.20 -1.56 7.76
N ASP A 179 -18.09 -1.18 6.49
CA ASP A 179 -16.86 -0.60 5.95
C ASP A 179 -16.58 0.79 6.52
N LYS A 180 -15.40 0.92 7.12
CA LYS A 180 -15.00 2.13 7.84
C LYS A 180 -14.68 3.30 6.91
N ASP A 181 -14.19 3.02 5.70
CA ASP A 181 -13.94 4.09 4.73
C ASP A 181 -15.28 4.62 4.21
N ALA A 182 -16.24 3.73 3.93
CA ALA A 182 -17.59 4.13 3.54
C ALA A 182 -18.29 4.97 4.64
N GLN A 183 -18.15 4.56 5.91
CA GLN A 183 -18.62 5.35 7.05
C GLN A 183 -17.96 6.73 7.11
N PHE A 184 -16.64 6.81 6.84
CA PHE A 184 -15.91 8.07 6.78
C PHE A 184 -16.39 8.96 5.63
N GLU A 185 -16.65 8.39 4.46
CA GLU A 185 -17.18 9.11 3.30
C GLU A 185 -18.60 9.64 3.54
N LEU A 186 -19.47 8.85 4.20
CA LEU A 186 -20.78 9.34 4.67
C LEU A 186 -20.65 10.46 5.69
N ALA A 187 -19.67 10.37 6.59
CA ALA A 187 -19.42 11.43 7.56
C ALA A 187 -19.05 12.75 6.86
N LYS A 188 -18.19 12.70 5.83
CA LYS A 188 -17.85 13.87 5.00
C LYS A 188 -19.08 14.40 4.26
N PHE A 189 -19.92 13.52 3.72
CA PHE A 189 -21.16 13.89 3.04
C PHE A 189 -22.10 14.67 3.98
N TYR A 190 -22.39 14.13 5.16
CA TYR A 190 -23.29 14.75 6.15
C TYR A 190 -22.76 16.04 6.77
N LEU A 191 -21.43 16.19 6.83
CA LEU A 191 -20.76 17.39 7.33
C LEU A 191 -20.35 18.36 6.21
N GLY A 192 -20.74 18.08 4.97
CA GLY A 192 -20.37 18.84 3.79
C GLY A 192 -21.59 19.23 2.95
N GLU A 193 -21.46 19.05 1.65
CA GLU A 193 -22.45 19.46 0.64
C GLU A 193 -23.79 18.72 0.76
N GLY A 194 -23.82 17.54 1.40
CA GLY A 194 -25.02 16.75 1.63
C GLY A 194 -25.80 17.09 2.90
N SER A 195 -25.33 18.07 3.70
CA SER A 195 -25.95 18.41 4.97
C SER A 195 -27.29 19.13 4.78
N SER A 196 -28.40 18.48 5.13
CA SER A 196 -29.75 19.06 5.06
C SER A 196 -30.23 19.67 6.37
N GLY A 197 -29.41 19.62 7.43
CA GLY A 197 -29.73 20.24 8.71
C GLY A 197 -28.97 19.66 9.92
N PRO A 198 -29.39 20.05 11.15
CA PRO A 198 -28.73 19.65 12.39
C PRO A 198 -28.64 18.14 12.63
N ASP A 199 -29.58 17.36 12.09
CA ASP A 199 -29.59 15.90 12.30
C ASP A 199 -28.55 15.18 11.45
N ASP A 200 -28.29 15.64 10.23
CA ASP A 200 -27.19 15.13 9.42
C ASP A 200 -25.84 15.46 10.07
N ILE A 201 -25.69 16.69 10.59
CA ILE A 201 -24.48 17.08 11.34
C ILE A 201 -24.25 16.13 12.52
N LYS A 202 -25.30 15.79 13.29
CA LYS A 202 -25.17 14.82 14.39
C LYS A 202 -24.72 13.44 13.89
N ARG A 203 -25.31 12.94 12.80
CA ARG A 203 -24.93 11.65 12.20
C ARG A 203 -23.46 11.64 11.74
N GLY A 204 -23.04 12.67 11.01
CA GLY A 204 -21.66 12.79 10.55
C GLY A 204 -20.67 12.91 11.71
N MET A 205 -20.98 13.70 12.74
CA MET A 205 -20.15 13.79 13.94
C MET A 205 -20.09 12.46 14.71
N HIS A 206 -21.19 11.69 14.73
CA HIS A 206 -21.21 10.37 15.35
C HIS A 206 -20.26 9.40 14.64
N TYR A 207 -20.36 9.29 13.31
CA TYR A 207 -19.43 8.47 12.52
C TYR A 207 -17.97 8.87 12.75
N LEU A 208 -17.64 10.17 12.71
CA LEU A 208 -16.28 10.63 12.96
C LEU A 208 -15.78 10.28 14.36
N SER A 209 -16.63 10.39 15.39
CA SER A 209 -16.25 10.07 16.77
C SER A 209 -15.89 8.60 16.90
N VAL A 210 -16.75 7.70 16.41
CA VAL A 210 -16.52 6.25 16.46
C VAL A 210 -15.25 5.87 15.70
N LEU A 211 -15.13 6.34 14.45
CA LEU A 211 -13.96 6.03 13.61
C LEU A 211 -12.65 6.60 14.19
N THR A 212 -12.70 7.75 14.85
CA THR A 212 -11.54 8.35 15.54
C THR A 212 -11.05 7.48 16.68
N GLU A 213 -11.98 6.96 17.50
CA GLU A 213 -11.70 6.06 18.62
C GLU A 213 -11.13 4.72 18.13
N GLU A 214 -11.63 4.22 16.99
CA GLU A 214 -11.13 3.00 16.35
C GLU A 214 -9.79 3.19 15.61
N GLY A 215 -9.28 4.42 15.53
CA GLY A 215 -7.97 4.69 14.94
C GLY A 215 -7.96 4.95 13.44
N HIS A 216 -9.11 5.19 12.81
CA HIS A 216 -9.18 5.48 11.37
C HIS A 216 -8.43 6.80 11.05
N PRO A 217 -7.33 6.77 10.29
CA PRO A 217 -6.47 7.94 10.09
C PRO A 217 -7.20 9.09 9.36
N GLY A 218 -7.99 8.79 8.32
CA GLY A 218 -8.82 9.80 7.66
C GLY A 218 -9.81 10.52 8.58
N ALA A 219 -10.59 9.78 9.38
CA ALA A 219 -11.52 10.37 10.35
C ALA A 219 -10.81 11.21 11.42
N GLN A 220 -9.67 10.73 11.94
CA GLN A 220 -8.85 11.49 12.89
C GLN A 220 -8.37 12.81 12.29
N ALA A 221 -7.85 12.78 11.06
CA ALA A 221 -7.41 13.99 10.36
C ALA A 221 -8.58 14.95 10.10
N PHE A 222 -9.71 14.45 9.63
CA PHE A 222 -10.88 15.28 9.34
C PHE A 222 -11.46 15.93 10.61
N LEU A 223 -11.56 15.19 11.71
CA LEU A 223 -11.98 15.77 12.99
C LEU A 223 -10.95 16.79 13.52
N ALA A 224 -9.65 16.59 13.26
CA ALA A 224 -8.63 17.57 13.59
C ALA A 224 -8.83 18.88 12.83
N ASP A 225 -9.17 18.83 11.53
CA ASP A 225 -9.52 20.03 10.74
C ASP A 225 -10.77 20.73 11.30
N LEU A 226 -11.80 19.99 11.68
CA LEU A 226 -13.00 20.56 12.30
C LEU A 226 -12.69 21.28 13.62
N LEU A 227 -11.85 20.69 14.48
CA LEU A 227 -11.39 21.30 15.72
C LEU A 227 -10.48 22.51 15.48
N TRP A 228 -9.65 22.47 14.42
CA TRP A 228 -8.77 23.56 14.04
C TRP A 228 -9.56 24.78 13.56
N ARG A 229 -10.59 24.55 12.73
CA ARG A 229 -11.45 25.61 12.17
C ARG A 229 -12.57 26.03 13.12
N GLY A 230 -12.93 25.20 14.08
CA GLY A 230 -14.11 25.40 14.93
C GLY A 230 -15.44 25.19 14.18
N ARG A 231 -15.47 24.26 13.21
CA ARG A 231 -16.68 23.96 12.42
C ARG A 231 -17.45 22.81 13.06
N PHE A 232 -18.72 23.02 13.37
CA PHE A 232 -19.63 22.08 14.10
C PHE A 232 -19.22 21.75 15.54
N VAL A 233 -17.94 21.94 15.89
CA VAL A 233 -17.38 21.76 17.23
C VAL A 233 -16.68 23.04 17.68
N LYS A 234 -16.55 23.23 18.99
CA LYS A 234 -15.79 24.36 19.54
C LYS A 234 -14.32 24.23 19.11
N LYS A 235 -13.76 25.33 18.60
CA LYS A 235 -12.34 25.39 18.22
C LYS A 235 -11.43 24.98 19.38
N ASP A 236 -10.54 24.02 19.16
CA ASP A 236 -9.51 23.58 20.11
C ASP A 236 -8.24 23.18 19.33
N GLU A 237 -7.35 24.15 19.17
CA GLU A 237 -6.10 24.00 18.39
C GLU A 237 -5.18 22.92 18.96
N ARG A 238 -5.20 22.71 20.28
CA ARG A 238 -4.32 21.74 20.94
C ARG A 238 -4.79 20.31 20.66
N ARG A 239 -6.10 20.09 20.76
CA ARG A 239 -6.71 18.80 20.41
C ARG A 239 -6.62 18.54 18.91
N ALA A 240 -6.82 19.56 18.08
CA ALA A 240 -6.63 19.46 16.65
C ALA A 240 -5.21 18.96 16.31
N LEU A 241 -4.18 19.66 16.79
CA LEU A 241 -2.79 19.29 16.56
C LEU A 241 -2.46 17.89 17.10
N ALA A 242 -2.94 17.55 18.31
CA ALA A 242 -2.74 16.23 18.87
C ALA A 242 -3.38 15.12 18.00
N LEU A 243 -4.60 15.35 17.52
CA LEU A 243 -5.34 14.37 16.73
C LEU A 243 -4.73 14.16 15.35
N ILE A 244 -4.33 15.22 14.64
CA ILE A 244 -3.65 15.06 13.36
C ILE A 244 -2.27 14.40 13.52
N THR A 245 -1.59 14.62 14.66
CA THR A 245 -0.33 13.92 14.99
C THR A 245 -0.55 12.41 15.10
N VAL A 246 -1.66 11.97 15.71
CA VAL A 246 -2.05 10.56 15.79
C VAL A 246 -2.49 10.02 14.42
N ALA A 247 -3.18 10.83 13.62
CA ALA A 247 -3.62 10.46 12.27
C ALA A 247 -2.43 10.16 11.35
N VAL A 248 -1.44 11.05 11.25
CA VAL A 248 -0.18 10.85 10.49
C VAL A 248 0.49 9.53 10.89
N SER A 249 0.49 9.31 12.19
CA SER A 249 1.02 8.14 12.86
C SER A 249 0.33 6.83 12.40
N ASN A 250 -1.00 6.86 12.25
CA ASN A 250 -1.83 5.71 11.86
C ASN A 250 -2.01 5.57 10.34
N ALA A 251 -1.64 6.58 9.55
CA ALA A 251 -1.91 6.64 8.12
C ALA A 251 -1.09 5.60 7.31
N PRO A 252 -1.75 4.77 6.49
CA PRO A 252 -1.05 3.95 5.50
C PRO A 252 -0.44 4.85 4.40
N ALA A 253 0.55 4.35 3.67
CA ALA A 253 1.30 5.14 2.68
C ALA A 253 0.40 5.87 1.66
N HIS A 254 -0.67 5.24 1.19
CA HIS A 254 -1.59 5.82 0.21
C HIS A 254 -2.50 6.93 0.77
N GLU A 255 -2.77 6.99 2.09
CA GLU A 255 -3.50 8.11 2.72
C GLU A 255 -2.59 9.18 3.28
N ARG A 256 -1.30 8.87 3.41
CA ARG A 256 -0.33 9.67 4.17
C ARG A 256 -0.21 11.11 3.68
N ILE A 257 -0.14 11.34 2.37
CA ILE A 257 0.21 12.66 1.81
C ILE A 257 -0.74 13.78 2.27
N TRP A 258 -2.05 13.61 2.11
CA TRP A 258 -3.01 14.67 2.45
C TRP A 258 -3.12 14.89 3.97
N ILE A 259 -2.94 13.83 4.77
CA ILE A 259 -2.90 13.89 6.23
C ILE A 259 -1.66 14.65 6.69
N GLU A 260 -0.51 14.41 6.06
CA GLU A 260 0.73 15.15 6.30
C GLU A 260 0.64 16.62 5.88
N ASP A 261 -0.02 16.92 4.76
CA ASP A 261 -0.26 18.30 4.32
C ASP A 261 -1.11 19.05 5.36
N MET A 262 -2.16 18.40 5.86
CA MET A 262 -3.00 18.95 6.93
C MET A 262 -2.23 19.09 8.25
N TYR A 263 -1.39 18.11 8.60
CA TYR A 263 -0.50 18.18 9.75
C TYR A 263 0.42 19.38 9.68
N GLN A 264 1.11 19.56 8.55
CA GLN A 264 2.00 20.69 8.31
C GLN A 264 1.24 22.02 8.47
N ASN A 265 0.07 22.15 7.86
CA ASN A 265 -0.75 23.36 7.99
C ASN A 265 -1.13 23.67 9.44
N ILE A 266 -1.62 22.69 10.19
CA ILE A 266 -2.02 22.86 11.59
C ILE A 266 -0.79 23.12 12.48
N PHE A 267 0.31 22.41 12.26
CA PHE A 267 1.55 22.57 13.02
C PHE A 267 2.14 23.98 12.83
N CYS A 268 2.28 24.41 11.58
CA CYS A 268 2.83 25.72 11.24
C CYS A 268 1.92 26.87 11.70
N GLY A 269 0.61 26.66 11.71
CA GLY A 269 -0.34 27.64 12.28
C GLY A 269 -0.39 27.67 13.81
N SER A 270 0.14 26.66 14.49
CA SER A 270 0.06 26.52 15.95
C SER A 270 1.20 27.25 16.66
N SER A 271 0.89 27.95 17.76
CA SER A 271 1.90 28.53 18.65
C SER A 271 2.79 27.45 19.29
N GLN A 272 4.01 27.80 19.71
CA GLN A 272 4.87 26.86 20.47
C GLN A 272 4.19 26.35 21.74
N GLY A 273 3.39 27.17 22.42
CA GLY A 273 2.62 26.76 23.59
C GLY A 273 1.55 25.71 23.26
N THR A 274 0.89 25.84 22.11
CA THR A 274 -0.07 24.86 21.59
C THR A 274 0.62 23.54 21.26
N ARG A 275 1.77 23.58 20.58
CA ARG A 275 2.58 22.40 20.21
C ARG A 275 2.98 21.58 21.44
N LYS A 276 3.54 22.23 22.47
CA LYS A 276 3.91 21.57 23.73
C LYS A 276 2.72 20.92 24.46
N GLN A 277 1.55 21.55 24.41
CA GLN A 277 0.34 20.98 25.02
C GLN A 277 -0.18 19.78 24.22
N ALA A 278 -0.12 19.84 22.89
CA ALA A 278 -0.50 18.74 22.03
C ALA A 278 0.37 17.49 22.29
N ASP A 279 1.68 17.64 22.49
CA ASP A 279 2.58 16.53 22.83
C ASP A 279 2.10 15.75 24.07
N GLY A 280 1.67 16.48 25.11
CA GLY A 280 1.10 15.88 26.32
C GLY A 280 -0.20 15.10 26.05
N ILE A 281 -1.08 15.63 25.20
CA ILE A 281 -2.32 14.96 24.81
C ILE A 281 -2.02 13.69 24.01
N VAL A 282 -1.11 13.75 23.04
CA VAL A 282 -0.68 12.60 22.24
C VAL A 282 -0.13 11.49 23.13
N ALA A 283 0.69 11.84 24.12
CA ALA A 283 1.25 10.88 25.07
C ALA A 283 0.17 10.18 25.91
N VAL A 284 -0.93 10.86 26.25
CA VAL A 284 -2.07 10.28 26.95
C VAL A 284 -2.87 9.37 26.02
N TRP A 285 -3.23 9.85 24.82
CA TRP A 285 -4.05 9.08 23.88
C TRP A 285 -3.37 7.80 23.41
N ARG A 286 -2.05 7.81 23.21
CA ARG A 286 -1.29 6.59 22.88
C ARG A 286 -1.36 5.52 23.96
N LYS A 287 -1.61 5.89 25.22
CA LYS A 287 -1.81 4.93 26.32
C LYS A 287 -3.23 4.37 26.35
N ILE A 288 -4.23 5.20 26.02
CA ILE A 288 -5.65 4.83 26.07
C ILE A 288 -6.05 4.02 24.84
N PHE A 289 -5.55 4.40 23.66
CA PHE A 289 -5.85 3.79 22.37
C PHE A 289 -4.57 3.19 21.78
N PRO A 290 -4.09 2.04 22.31
CA PRO A 290 -2.93 1.35 21.75
C PRO A 290 -3.22 0.92 20.32
N ARG A 291 -2.25 1.10 19.42
CA ARG A 291 -2.43 0.78 18.01
C ARG A 291 -2.68 -0.73 17.78
N PRO A 292 -3.54 -1.10 16.83
CA PRO A 292 -3.38 -2.38 16.15
C PRO A 292 -2.02 -2.39 15.46
N ALA A 293 -1.29 -3.51 15.54
CA ALA A 293 0.01 -3.63 14.89
C ALA A 293 -0.17 -3.34 13.40
N ALA A 294 0.49 -2.29 12.89
CA ALA A 294 0.53 -2.05 11.45
C ALA A 294 1.07 -3.32 10.78
N PRO A 295 0.45 -3.82 9.71
CA PRO A 295 1.06 -4.86 8.89
C PRO A 295 2.44 -4.36 8.53
N GLN A 296 3.46 -5.05 9.01
CA GLN A 296 4.83 -4.75 8.64
C GLN A 296 4.91 -4.94 7.13
N GLU A 297 5.04 -3.85 6.39
CA GLU A 297 5.52 -3.85 5.01
C GLU A 297 6.98 -4.33 5.03
N ARG A 298 7.17 -5.62 5.34
CA ARG A 298 8.42 -6.36 5.24
C ARG A 298 8.63 -6.70 3.78
N MET A 299 8.83 -5.69 2.93
CA MET A 299 9.37 -5.92 1.59
C MET A 299 10.25 -4.75 1.17
N GLY A 300 11.53 -5.05 0.94
CA GLY A 300 12.47 -4.20 0.22
C GLY A 300 13.30 -3.28 1.10
N LEU A 301 14.60 -3.57 1.16
CA LEU A 301 15.74 -2.74 1.61
C LEU A 301 15.37 -1.48 2.42
N GLY A 302 15.66 -1.51 3.73
CA GLY A 302 15.54 -0.41 4.69
C GLY A 302 15.34 0.96 4.05
N GLY A 303 14.08 1.27 3.77
CA GLY A 303 13.72 2.46 3.03
C GLY A 303 13.95 3.67 3.92
N HIS A 304 15.09 4.31 3.78
CA HIS A 304 15.09 5.76 3.79
C HIS A 304 14.26 6.20 2.58
N GLU A 305 12.94 6.04 2.68
CA GLU A 305 11.98 6.65 1.80
C GLU A 305 12.29 8.15 1.90
N LEU A 306 12.86 8.72 0.84
CA LEU A 306 13.20 10.13 0.75
C LEU A 306 11.89 10.91 0.81
N GLN A 307 11.34 11.08 2.01
CA GLN A 307 10.17 11.89 2.24
C GLN A 307 10.57 13.35 1.96
N PRO A 308 9.78 14.08 1.18
CA PRO A 308 10.06 15.49 0.92
C PRO A 308 10.16 16.23 2.25
N GLN A 309 11.23 17.01 2.43
CA GLN A 309 11.37 17.84 3.63
C GLN A 309 10.29 18.90 3.61
N ARG A 310 9.46 18.91 4.66
CA ARG A 310 8.37 19.86 4.85
C ARG A 310 8.82 20.94 5.82
N ALA A 311 8.50 22.19 5.51
CA ALA A 311 8.84 23.34 6.33
C ALA A 311 7.67 24.31 6.46
N CYS A 312 7.66 25.07 7.56
CA CYS A 312 6.78 26.20 7.75
C CYS A 312 7.28 27.41 6.94
N GLY A 313 6.44 28.44 6.80
CA GLY A 313 6.78 29.64 6.01
C GLY A 313 7.97 30.44 6.56
N ASP A 314 8.33 30.22 7.82
CA ASP A 314 9.51 30.76 8.51
C ASP A 314 10.77 29.88 8.39
N GLY A 315 10.68 28.75 7.68
CA GLY A 315 11.78 27.80 7.49
C GLY A 315 11.91 26.77 8.61
N GLU A 316 11.04 26.76 9.63
CA GLU A 316 11.03 25.70 10.64
C GLU A 316 10.68 24.35 9.99
N LEU A 317 11.51 23.34 10.18
CA LEU A 317 11.27 22.01 9.64
C LEU A 317 10.15 21.29 10.40
N VAL A 318 9.26 20.65 9.65
CA VAL A 318 8.20 19.79 10.18
C VAL A 318 8.68 18.36 10.16
N ASP A 319 9.12 17.87 11.32
CA ASP A 319 9.70 16.53 11.48
C ASP A 319 8.61 15.44 11.60
N ILE A 320 8.06 15.07 10.45
CA ILE A 320 7.06 14.00 10.32
C ILE A 320 7.67 12.63 10.64
N GLN A 321 8.94 12.42 10.31
CA GLN A 321 9.64 11.16 10.57
C GLN A 321 9.73 10.87 12.07
N ARG A 322 9.94 11.87 12.91
CA ARG A 322 9.89 11.71 14.37
C ARG A 322 8.49 11.33 14.86
N VAL A 323 7.44 11.92 14.30
CA VAL A 323 6.05 11.54 14.63
C VAL A 323 5.81 10.06 14.33
N GLN A 324 6.41 9.55 13.24
CA GLN A 324 6.34 8.14 12.82
C GLN A 324 7.28 7.22 13.63
N ALA A 325 8.52 7.64 13.91
CA ALA A 325 9.55 6.83 14.56
C ALA A 325 9.28 6.58 16.04
N VAL A 326 8.71 7.57 16.75
CA VAL A 326 8.28 7.40 18.15
C VAL A 326 7.15 6.36 18.27
N ALA A 327 6.50 6.01 17.17
CA ALA A 327 5.51 4.94 17.12
C ALA A 327 6.06 3.53 16.85
N GLY A 328 7.33 3.39 16.46
CA GLY A 328 7.96 2.12 16.08
C GLY A 328 8.72 1.39 17.20
N SER A 329 8.95 2.02 18.35
CA SER A 329 9.76 1.43 19.42
C SER A 329 8.95 0.48 20.32
N ARG A 330 9.08 -0.83 20.10
CA ARG A 330 8.79 -1.86 21.12
C ARG A 330 10.02 -2.10 21.99
N PRO A 331 9.89 -2.40 23.30
CA PRO A 331 10.97 -3.02 24.06
C PRO A 331 11.25 -4.42 23.49
N ALA A 332 12.52 -4.82 23.49
CA ALA A 332 12.98 -6.09 22.94
C ALA A 332 12.19 -7.27 23.53
N PRO A 333 11.77 -8.27 22.73
CA PRO A 333 11.15 -9.46 23.27
C PRO A 333 12.17 -10.21 24.15
N ALA A 334 11.75 -10.60 25.35
CA ALA A 334 12.49 -11.54 26.17
C ALA A 334 12.67 -12.86 25.40
N ALA A 335 13.86 -13.48 25.56
CA ALA A 335 14.24 -14.70 24.87
C ALA A 335 13.16 -15.80 25.05
N PRO A 336 12.83 -16.56 23.99
CA PRO A 336 11.85 -17.62 24.09
C PRO A 336 12.38 -18.78 24.94
N PRO A 337 11.56 -19.42 25.79
CA PRO A 337 11.95 -20.64 26.49
C PRO A 337 12.07 -21.82 25.51
N ALA A 338 12.86 -22.80 25.92
CA ALA A 338 13.26 -23.97 25.13
C ALA A 338 12.09 -24.78 24.55
N ALA A 339 12.32 -25.32 23.35
CA ALA A 339 11.37 -26.00 22.49
C ALA A 339 10.73 -27.27 23.09
N LEU A 340 9.43 -27.44 22.84
CA LEU A 340 8.70 -28.71 22.93
C LEU A 340 8.43 -29.27 21.52
N PRO A 341 8.29 -30.60 21.36
CA PRO A 341 8.36 -31.25 20.05
C PRO A 341 7.11 -31.09 19.18
N ALA A 342 7.35 -31.23 17.88
CA ALA A 342 6.49 -30.90 16.75
C ALA A 342 5.07 -31.52 16.80
N ALA A 343 4.08 -30.67 16.52
CA ALA A 343 2.73 -31.08 16.19
C ALA A 343 2.30 -30.47 14.84
N SER A 344 1.95 -31.36 13.91
CA SER A 344 1.15 -31.21 12.68
C SER A 344 1.64 -30.25 11.56
N PRO A 345 1.50 -30.63 10.28
CA PRO A 345 1.85 -29.76 9.16
C PRO A 345 0.95 -28.51 9.12
N PRO A 346 1.48 -27.35 8.67
CA PRO A 346 0.69 -26.13 8.59
C PRO A 346 -0.44 -26.31 7.56
N ARG A 347 -1.65 -25.86 7.95
CA ARG A 347 -2.74 -25.61 7.02
C ARG A 347 -2.30 -24.54 6.00
N PRO A 348 -2.78 -24.57 4.74
CA PRO A 348 -2.42 -23.56 3.75
C PRO A 348 -2.72 -22.17 4.30
N GLU A 349 -1.74 -21.29 4.15
CA GLU A 349 -1.76 -19.90 4.57
C GLU A 349 -3.00 -19.22 3.97
N VAL A 350 -3.90 -18.75 4.83
CA VAL A 350 -5.11 -18.01 4.43
C VAL A 350 -4.67 -16.86 3.52
N MET A 351 -5.26 -16.76 2.31
CA MET A 351 -5.01 -15.71 1.31
C MET A 351 -5.25 -14.32 1.93
N GLN A 352 -4.24 -13.76 2.61
CA GLN A 352 -4.27 -12.40 3.11
C GLN A 352 -3.94 -11.44 1.96
N GLY A 353 -5.00 -11.08 1.24
CA GLY A 353 -5.05 -9.92 0.38
C GLY A 353 -5.12 -8.63 1.20
N ASN A 354 -4.50 -7.56 0.74
CA ASN A 354 -4.56 -6.26 1.42
C ASN A 354 -5.84 -5.53 0.98
N ALA A 355 -6.88 -5.49 1.83
CA ALA A 355 -8.11 -4.73 1.58
C ALA A 355 -7.98 -3.22 1.93
N ALA A 356 -6.77 -2.69 2.12
CA ALA A 356 -6.57 -1.29 2.47
C ALA A 356 -7.21 -0.34 1.44
N GLY A 357 -7.73 0.76 2.00
CA GLY A 357 -8.77 1.62 1.47
C GLY A 357 -8.51 2.40 0.18
N PHE A 358 -9.61 2.95 -0.35
CA PHE A 358 -9.63 3.98 -1.38
C PHE A 358 -10.06 5.28 -0.71
N GLY A 359 -9.12 6.21 -0.48
CA GLY A 359 -9.54 7.56 -0.09
C GLY A 359 -10.25 8.21 -1.29
N LEU A 360 -11.56 8.47 -1.19
CA LEU A 360 -12.26 9.25 -2.22
C LEU A 360 -11.82 10.70 -2.06
N ARG A 361 -10.85 11.07 -2.88
CA ARG A 361 -10.30 12.42 -2.91
C ARG A 361 -11.13 13.24 -3.89
N ASP A 362 -11.78 14.28 -3.37
CA ASP A 362 -12.26 15.36 -4.21
C ASP A 362 -11.03 16.03 -4.83
N ALA A 363 -10.94 16.01 -6.17
CA ALA A 363 -9.95 16.79 -6.89
C ALA A 363 -10.24 18.28 -6.62
N GLY A 364 -9.54 18.84 -5.62
CA GLY A 364 -9.37 20.26 -5.38
C GLY A 364 -10.57 21.15 -5.70
N ALA A 365 -11.53 21.25 -4.79
CA ALA A 365 -12.39 22.43 -4.70
C ALA A 365 -11.97 23.23 -3.45
N THR A 366 -10.82 23.90 -3.56
CA THR A 366 -10.60 25.12 -2.78
C THR A 366 -11.42 26.21 -3.45
N LYS A 367 -12.41 26.74 -2.74
CA LYS A 367 -12.94 28.08 -2.98
C LYS A 367 -12.81 28.88 -1.70
#